data_AF-A0A962RXU1-F1
#
_entry.id   AF-A0A962RXU1-F1
#
_cell.length_a   1.000
_cell.length_b   1.000
_cell.length_c   1.000
_cell.angle_alpha   90.00
_cell.angle_beta   90.00
_cell.angle_gamma   90.00
#
_symmetry.space_group_name_H-M   'P 1'
#
loop_
_entity.id
_entity.type
_entity.pdbx_description
1 polymer ?
#
loop_
_entity_poly.entity_id
_entity_poly.type
_entity_poly.pdbx_seq_one_letter_code
_entity_poly.pdbx_strand_id
1 'polypeptide(L)' 'IWTESADRGEAGGIYLFEDASSAEAYVAKHTERLKGFGIDGIRARIFDVNDALTAINRGPVN' A
#
# COMPACT_ATOMS: atom_id res chain seq x y z
N ILE A 1 -1.23 2.55 6.86
CA ILE A 1 -1.26 1.48 7.89
C ILE A 1 -0.05 0.59 7.66
N TRP A 2 0.75 0.28 8.68
CA TRP A 2 1.86 -0.67 8.57
C TRP A 2 1.41 -2.07 8.96
N THR A 3 1.88 -3.09 8.24
CA THR A 3 1.49 -4.49 8.46
C THR A 3 2.74 -5.36 8.58
N GLU A 4 2.71 -6.36 9.45
CA GLU A 4 3.77 -7.36 9.56
C GLU A 4 3.20 -8.75 9.87
N SER A 5 3.94 -9.77 9.48
CA SER A 5 3.70 -11.17 9.81
C SER A 5 5.06 -11.82 10.06
N ALA A 6 5.53 -11.74 11.30
CA ALA A 6 6.86 -12.23 11.68
C ALA A 6 7.02 -13.74 11.43
N ASP A 7 5.95 -14.52 11.63
CA ASP A 7 5.89 -15.96 11.36
C ASP A 7 6.13 -16.33 9.88
N ARG A 8 5.71 -15.47 8.95
CA ARG A 8 5.91 -15.64 7.51
C ARG A 8 7.09 -14.85 6.96
N GLY A 9 7.74 -14.03 7.80
CA GLY A 9 8.78 -13.10 7.37
C GLY A 9 8.28 -12.02 6.40
N GLU A 10 7.02 -11.63 6.49
CA GLU A 10 6.41 -10.65 5.59
C GLU A 10 6.19 -9.31 6.30
N ALA A 11 6.42 -8.20 5.60
CA ALA A 11 6.05 -6.86 6.05
C ALA A 11 5.47 -6.06 4.88
N GLY A 12 4.70 -5.02 5.19
CA GLY A 12 4.05 -4.20 4.17
C GLY A 12 3.33 -2.99 4.73
N GLY A 13 2.46 -2.43 3.90
CA GLY A 13 1.60 -1.34 4.30
C GLY A 13 0.42 -1.15 3.36
N ILE A 14 -0.63 -0.56 3.91
CA ILE A 14 -1.82 -0.09 3.18
C ILE A 14 -1.76 1.43 3.14
N TYR A 15 -1.85 1.97 1.94
CA TYR A 15 -1.74 3.41 1.66
C TYR A 15 -3.01 3.90 0.98
N LEU A 16 -3.38 5.14 1.24
CA LEU A 16 -4.45 5.85 0.58
C LEU A 16 -3.84 7.06 -0.14
N PHE A 17 -4.22 7.28 -1.38
CA PHE A 17 -3.78 8.39 -2.22
C PHE A 17 -5.01 9.11 -2.78
N GLU A 18 -4.86 10.38 -3.11
CA GLU A 18 -5.91 11.20 -3.72
C GLU A 18 -6.27 10.69 -5.13
N ASP A 19 -5.28 10.20 -5.88
CA ASP A 19 -5.45 9.74 -7.25
C ASP A 19 -4.52 8.55 -7.59
N ALA A 20 -4.82 7.89 -8.72
CA ALA A 20 -4.09 6.72 -9.19
C ALA A 20 -2.64 7.05 -9.58
N SER A 21 -2.37 8.21 -10.19
CA SER A 21 -1.03 8.61 -10.62
C SER A 21 -0.09 8.83 -9.42
N SER A 22 -0.61 9.40 -8.34
CA SER A 22 0.09 9.54 -7.06
C SER A 22 0.43 8.17 -6.46
N ALA A 23 -0.49 7.20 -6.52
CA ALA A 23 -0.24 5.83 -6.06
C ALA A 23 0.84 5.12 -6.91
N GLU A 24 0.76 5.22 -8.23
CA GLU A 24 1.72 4.63 -9.16
C GLU A 24 3.13 5.20 -8.97
N ALA A 25 3.24 6.53 -8.85
CA ALA A 25 4.51 7.21 -8.59
C ALA A 25 5.13 6.75 -7.26
N TYR A 26 4.29 6.58 -6.22
CA TYR A 26 4.74 6.05 -4.93
C TYR A 26 5.23 4.62 -5.05
N VAL A 27 4.49 3.73 -5.73
CA VAL A 27 4.89 2.32 -5.92
C VAL A 27 6.25 2.25 -6.62
N ALA A 28 6.46 3.03 -7.68
CA ALA A 28 7.74 3.06 -8.40
C ALA A 28 8.89 3.51 -7.49
N LYS A 29 8.73 4.68 -6.83
CA LYS A 29 9.73 5.23 -5.90
C LYS A 29 10.05 4.25 -4.76
N HIS A 30 9.02 3.70 -4.14
CA HIS A 30 9.16 2.88 -2.94
C HIS A 30 9.76 1.51 -3.27
N THR A 31 9.39 0.93 -4.41
CA THR A 31 9.97 -0.33 -4.90
C THR A 31 11.47 -0.20 -5.10
N GLU A 32 11.93 0.86 -5.77
CA GLU A 32 13.37 1.10 -5.96
C GLU A 32 14.11 1.33 -4.63
N ARG A 33 13.50 2.06 -3.69
CA ARG A 33 14.07 2.23 -2.35
C ARG A 33 14.22 0.91 -1.60
N LEU A 34 13.21 0.03 -1.64
CA LEU A 34 13.25 -1.27 -0.97
C LEU A 34 14.28 -2.21 -1.60
N LYS A 35 14.39 -2.23 -2.94
CA LYS A 35 15.48 -2.94 -3.63
C LYS A 35 16.86 -2.45 -3.15
N GLY A 36 17.01 -1.15 -2.91
CA GLY A 36 18.23 -0.57 -2.33
C GLY A 36 18.57 -1.08 -0.92
N PHE A 37 17.59 -1.64 -0.20
CA PHE A 37 17.79 -2.32 1.09
C PHE A 37 18.00 -3.84 0.95
N GLY A 38 18.09 -4.35 -0.29
CA GLY A 38 18.21 -5.78 -0.56
C GLY A 38 16.90 -6.54 -0.43
N ILE A 39 15.75 -5.85 -0.39
CA ILE A 39 14.43 -6.50 -0.34
C ILE A 39 13.98 -6.80 -1.77
N ASP A 40 13.70 -8.08 -2.04
CA ASP A 40 13.17 -8.58 -3.29
C ASP A 40 11.72 -9.09 -3.13
N GLY A 41 11.14 -9.66 -4.19
CA GLY A 41 9.79 -10.24 -4.14
C GLY A 41 8.66 -9.27 -3.82
N ILE A 42 8.86 -7.95 -4.03
CA ILE A 42 7.91 -6.90 -3.66
C ILE A 42 6.61 -7.06 -4.45
N ARG A 43 5.48 -7.13 -3.74
CA ARG A 43 4.13 -7.23 -4.31
C ARG A 43 3.35 -5.95 -4.02
N ALA A 44 2.91 -5.26 -5.06
CA ALA A 44 2.03 -4.10 -4.97
C ALA A 44 0.74 -4.32 -5.76
N ARG A 45 -0.38 -3.81 -5.25
CA ARG A 45 -1.68 -3.80 -5.93
C ARG A 45 -2.34 -2.45 -5.70
N ILE A 46 -2.98 -1.91 -6.72
CA ILE A 46 -3.72 -0.65 -6.67
C ILE A 46 -5.20 -0.99 -6.88
N PHE A 47 -6.06 -0.39 -6.06
CA PHE A 47 -7.51 -0.57 -6.11
C PHE A 47 -8.17 0.79 -5.93
N ASP A 48 -9.33 0.97 -6.55
CA ASP A 48 -10.21 2.09 -6.23
C ASP A 48 -10.90 1.86 -4.87
N VAL A 49 -11.20 2.96 -4.19
CA VAL A 49 -12.00 2.93 -2.96
C VAL A 49 -13.47 2.77 -3.31
N ASN A 50 -14.16 1.88 -2.61
CA ASN A 50 -15.62 1.86 -2.62
C ASN A 50 -16.15 2.79 -1.53
N ASP A 51 -16.45 4.04 -1.87
CA ASP A 51 -16.78 5.07 -0.88
C ASP A 51 -17.99 4.72 -0.02
N ALA A 52 -19.05 4.15 -0.63
CA ALA A 52 -20.28 3.82 0.08
C ALA A 52 -20.06 2.78 1.18
N LEU A 53 -19.39 1.66 0.85
CA LEU A 53 -19.10 0.61 1.83
C LEU A 53 -18.04 1.05 2.84
N THR A 54 -17.12 1.92 2.43
CA THR A 54 -16.09 2.47 3.32
C THR A 54 -16.71 3.39 4.37
N ALA A 55 -17.65 4.25 3.98
CA ALA A 55 -18.39 5.11 4.90
C ALA A 55 -19.21 4.30 5.92
N ILE A 56 -19.93 3.26 5.46
CA ILE A 56 -20.69 2.35 6.35
C ILE A 56 -19.77 1.71 7.39
N ASN A 57 -18.58 1.28 6.98
CA ASN A 57 -17.62 0.57 7.83
C ASN A 57 -16.57 1.48 8.49
N ARG A 58 -16.75 2.81 8.42
CA ARG A 58 -15.89 3.81 9.06
C ARG A 58 -14.41 3.68 8.65
N GLY A 59 -14.16 3.40 7.38
CA GLY A 59 -12.80 3.36 6.84
C GLY A 59 -12.17 4.76 6.83
N PRO A 60 -10.83 4.86 6.85
CA PRO A 60 -10.10 6.10 7.04
C PRO A 60 -9.95 6.88 5.72
N VAL A 61 -11.08 7.22 5.10
CA VAL A 61 -11.16 8.08 3.90
C VAL A 61 -11.79 9.40 4.33
N ASN A 62 -10.96 10.43 4.48
CA ASN A 62 -11.40 11.80 4.81
C ASN A 62 -10.76 12.75 3.80
#